data_AF-A0A238JYM2-F1
#
_entry.id   AF-A0A238JYM2-F1
#
_cell.length_a   1.000
_cell.length_b   1.000
_cell.length_c   1.000
_cell.angle_alpha   90.00
_cell.angle_beta   90.00
_cell.angle_gamma   90.00
#
_symmetry.space_group_name_H-M   'P 1'
#
loop_
_entity.id
_entity.type
_entity.pdbx_description
1 polymer ?
#
loop_
_entity_poly.entity_id
_entity_poly.type
_entity_poly.pdbx_seq_one_letter_code
_entity_poly.pdbx_strand_id
1 'polypeptide(L)'
;MFMTSYRRRARAELTALAVMCVVCLAAPRGVQAQSCQVPADLMSLARTLAALPSEGADVPAVMTDRLAAQMAGLSEARVVRTLHDNGLDSVSTIAVDLMAEAERIGSGGSYNPARIRAMLSEFDQQSTLACVETGSAIFQQIQQGRTGGFLSGSGFNWSEVERRAEEDKLFAAGAVVAVMTVFIAVLMLIDTGYRWAMALLYNRKACRIPACLHVGSRRIDGLVLTLGKGGCRFHPLNVVAFDEALSDLRGGEARIEVEDTALSVRCSGIYDTVTDFRFDRPLTLKQQRALLEHSTISPYYIRKSRDGGTAVTDSIVGQEQ
;
A
#
# COMPACT_ATOMS: atom_id res chain seq x y z
N MET A 1 -12.28 30.08 22.09
CA MET A 1 -13.01 28.88 22.57
C MET A 1 -13.34 27.84 21.48
N PHE A 2 -13.24 28.17 20.17
CA PHE A 2 -13.57 27.22 19.07
C PHE A 2 -12.47 26.19 18.72
N MET A 3 -11.21 26.37 19.14
CA MET A 3 -10.11 25.46 18.79
C MET A 3 -10.15 24.11 19.54
N THR A 4 -10.84 24.01 20.68
CA THR A 4 -10.96 22.75 21.43
C THR A 4 -11.93 21.78 20.77
N SER A 5 -12.94 22.27 20.06
CA SER A 5 -13.95 21.42 19.40
C SER A 5 -13.42 20.76 18.13
N TYR A 6 -12.59 21.47 17.35
CA TYR A 6 -11.99 20.93 16.13
C TYR A 6 -10.90 19.88 16.42
N ARG A 7 -10.09 20.09 17.48
CA ARG A 7 -9.12 19.07 17.95
C ARG A 7 -9.79 17.80 18.46
N ARG A 8 -11.01 17.87 19.01
CA ARG A 8 -11.74 16.68 19.50
C ARG A 8 -12.28 15.84 18.35
N ARG A 9 -12.82 16.45 17.29
CA ARG A 9 -13.29 15.71 16.10
C ARG A 9 -12.14 15.04 15.33
N ALA A 10 -11.04 15.76 15.09
CA ALA A 10 -9.88 15.19 14.42
C ALA A 10 -9.22 14.05 15.23
N ARG A 11 -9.21 14.14 16.57
CA ARG A 11 -8.73 13.06 17.44
C ARG A 11 -9.65 11.85 17.40
N ALA A 12 -10.98 12.04 17.40
CA ALA A 12 -11.94 10.96 17.34
C ALA A 12 -11.83 10.15 16.03
N GLU A 13 -11.67 10.83 14.89
CA GLU A 13 -11.47 10.18 13.58
C GLU A 13 -10.13 9.45 13.50
N LEU A 14 -9.05 10.04 14.00
CA LEU A 14 -7.73 9.39 14.08
C LEU A 14 -7.73 8.17 15.01
N THR A 15 -8.43 8.23 16.14
CA THR A 15 -8.55 7.07 17.05
C THR A 15 -9.39 5.96 16.45
N ALA A 16 -10.48 6.28 15.72
CA ALA A 16 -11.30 5.26 15.07
C ALA A 16 -10.52 4.54 13.95
N LEU A 17 -9.77 5.27 13.14
CA LEU A 17 -8.88 4.72 12.10
C LEU A 17 -7.74 3.88 12.70
N ALA A 18 -7.13 4.35 13.78
CA ALA A 18 -6.07 3.62 14.47
C ALA A 18 -6.59 2.31 15.09
N VAL A 19 -7.76 2.33 15.74
CA VAL A 19 -8.38 1.13 16.32
C VAL A 19 -8.77 0.14 15.22
N MET A 20 -9.33 0.61 14.10
CA MET A 20 -9.67 -0.24 12.96
C MET A 20 -8.42 -0.89 12.34
N CYS A 21 -7.34 -0.12 12.15
CA CYS A 21 -6.05 -0.66 11.68
C CYS A 21 -5.44 -1.67 12.65
N VAL A 22 -5.48 -1.41 13.97
CA VAL A 22 -4.96 -2.32 14.98
C VAL A 22 -5.78 -3.62 15.04
N VAL A 23 -7.10 -3.55 14.92
CA VAL A 23 -7.97 -4.73 14.86
C VAL A 23 -7.73 -5.54 13.58
N CYS A 24 -7.49 -4.89 12.43
CA CYS A 24 -7.13 -5.58 11.19
C CYS A 24 -5.71 -6.17 11.20
N LEU A 25 -4.78 -5.57 11.96
CA LEU A 25 -3.40 -6.07 12.11
C LEU A 25 -3.25 -7.14 13.21
N ALA A 26 -4.17 -7.18 14.18
CA ALA A 26 -4.18 -8.17 15.26
C ALA A 26 -4.91 -9.48 14.91
N ALA A 27 -5.43 -9.62 13.69
CA ALA A 27 -5.90 -10.91 13.20
C ALA A 27 -4.70 -11.87 13.14
N PRO A 28 -4.76 -13.04 13.80
CA PRO A 28 -3.64 -13.96 13.86
C PRO A 28 -3.28 -14.44 12.45
N ARG A 29 -2.17 -13.93 11.90
CA ARG A 29 -1.55 -14.45 10.69
C ARG A 29 -0.79 -15.71 11.06
N GLY A 30 -1.49 -16.84 11.09
CA GLY A 30 -0.87 -18.15 11.13
C GLY A 30 -0.08 -18.35 9.83
N VAL A 31 1.22 -18.06 9.86
CA VAL A 31 2.15 -18.48 8.80
C VAL A 31 2.37 -19.97 9.01
N GLN A 32 1.55 -20.81 8.39
CA GLN A 32 1.86 -22.22 8.24
C GLN A 32 2.91 -22.35 7.13
N ALA A 33 4.17 -22.45 7.52
CA ALA A 33 5.19 -22.97 6.62
C ALA A 33 4.88 -24.45 6.39
N GLN A 34 4.15 -24.77 5.33
CA GLN A 34 3.95 -26.14 4.88
C GLN A 34 5.29 -26.64 4.33
N SER A 35 6.03 -27.40 5.15
CA SER A 35 7.22 -28.11 4.71
C SER A 35 6.80 -29.13 3.67
N CYS A 36 7.39 -29.08 2.46
CA CYS A 36 7.24 -30.13 1.47
C CYS A 36 7.69 -31.46 2.09
N GLN A 37 6.74 -32.28 2.54
CA GLN A 37 7.01 -33.51 3.25
C GLN A 37 6.32 -34.66 2.53
N VAL A 38 7.13 -35.50 1.89
CA VAL A 38 6.67 -36.78 1.33
C VAL A 38 6.13 -37.65 2.48
N PRO A 39 4.97 -38.30 2.34
CA PRO A 39 4.43 -39.19 3.36
C PRO A 39 5.46 -40.24 3.82
N ALA A 40 5.62 -40.40 5.13
CA ALA A 40 6.62 -41.30 5.71
C ALA A 40 6.44 -42.76 5.25
N ASP A 41 5.19 -43.18 5.04
CA ASP A 41 4.85 -44.53 4.59
C ASP A 41 5.38 -44.81 3.18
N LEU A 42 5.29 -43.81 2.29
CA LEU A 42 5.79 -43.92 0.92
C LEU A 42 7.33 -43.95 0.87
N MET A 43 7.98 -43.14 1.71
CA MET A 43 9.44 -43.18 1.88
C MET A 43 9.92 -44.52 2.46
N SER A 44 9.16 -45.12 3.38
CA SER A 44 9.44 -46.44 3.93
C SER A 44 9.33 -47.52 2.85
N LEU A 45 8.31 -47.45 2.00
CA LEU A 45 8.11 -48.35 0.87
C LEU A 45 9.26 -48.25 -0.14
N ALA A 46 9.62 -47.04 -0.55
CA ALA A 46 10.71 -46.79 -1.49
C ALA A 46 12.05 -47.35 -0.99
N ARG A 47 12.33 -47.23 0.33
CA ARG A 47 13.52 -47.83 0.95
C ARG A 47 13.49 -49.35 0.94
N THR A 48 12.33 -49.96 1.18
CA THR A 48 12.18 -51.43 1.12
C THR A 48 12.42 -51.93 -0.31
N LEU A 49 11.86 -51.25 -1.32
CA LEU A 49 12.08 -51.58 -2.74
C LEU A 49 13.53 -51.37 -3.18
N ALA A 50 14.20 -50.32 -2.67
CA ALA A 50 15.61 -50.04 -2.95
C ALA A 50 16.55 -51.10 -2.37
N ALA A 51 16.12 -51.82 -1.32
CA ALA A 51 16.90 -52.88 -0.68
C ALA A 51 16.75 -54.26 -1.35
N LEU A 52 15.93 -54.39 -2.40
CA LEU A 52 15.79 -55.64 -3.14
C LEU A 52 17.10 -56.04 -3.83
N PRO A 53 17.40 -57.35 -3.93
CA PRO A 53 18.64 -57.80 -4.56
C PRO A 53 18.73 -57.35 -6.02
N SER A 54 19.94 -57.03 -6.45
CA SER A 54 20.24 -56.59 -7.82
C SER A 54 20.26 -57.74 -8.83
N GLU A 55 20.47 -58.95 -8.34
CA GLU A 55 20.69 -60.18 -9.10
C GLU A 55 19.72 -61.25 -8.61
N GLY A 56 18.93 -61.81 -9.53
CA GLY A 56 17.88 -62.79 -9.23
C GLY A 56 16.47 -62.24 -9.47
N ALA A 57 15.56 -63.13 -9.91
CA ALA A 57 14.13 -62.81 -10.09
C ALA A 57 13.30 -63.08 -8.82
N ASP A 58 13.89 -63.79 -7.85
CA ASP A 58 13.21 -64.26 -6.64
C ASP A 58 13.50 -63.32 -5.46
N VAL A 59 12.43 -62.87 -4.81
CA VAL A 59 12.50 -62.03 -3.62
C VAL A 59 12.55 -62.94 -2.37
N PRO A 60 13.45 -62.69 -1.40
CA PRO A 60 13.44 -63.43 -0.15
C PRO A 60 12.07 -63.35 0.54
N ALA A 61 11.54 -64.47 1.05
CA ALA A 61 10.22 -64.51 1.69
C ALA A 61 10.05 -63.46 2.82
N VAL A 62 11.14 -63.15 3.53
CA VAL A 62 11.14 -62.12 4.57
C VAL A 62 10.85 -60.71 4.01
N MET A 63 11.30 -60.42 2.77
CA MET A 63 11.05 -59.14 2.11
C MET A 63 9.64 -59.08 1.51
N THR A 64 9.11 -60.19 0.98
CA THR A 64 7.72 -60.26 0.50
C THR A 64 6.73 -60.06 1.64
N ASP A 65 6.95 -60.71 2.78
CA ASP A 65 6.12 -60.56 3.98
C ASP A 65 6.15 -59.12 4.51
N ARG A 66 7.33 -58.48 4.47
CA ARG A 66 7.49 -57.08 4.88
C ARG A 66 6.78 -56.11 3.93
N LEU A 67 6.86 -56.33 2.62
CA LEU A 67 6.16 -55.53 1.61
C LEU A 67 4.63 -55.70 1.77
N ALA A 68 4.14 -56.92 1.94
CA ALA A 68 2.73 -57.19 2.17
C ALA A 68 2.21 -56.50 3.45
N ALA A 69 2.99 -56.54 4.54
CA ALA A 69 2.64 -55.84 5.78
C ALA A 69 2.62 -54.30 5.63
N GLN A 70 3.56 -53.73 4.85
CA GLN A 70 3.57 -52.29 4.55
C GLN A 70 2.38 -51.88 3.68
N MET A 71 2.04 -52.67 2.66
CA MET A 71 0.91 -52.41 1.76
C MET A 71 -0.44 -52.51 2.47
N ALA A 72 -0.59 -53.39 3.47
CA ALA A 72 -1.83 -53.50 4.25
C ALA A 72 -2.23 -52.21 5.00
N GLY A 73 -1.26 -51.35 5.32
CA GLY A 73 -1.48 -50.05 5.97
C GLY A 73 -1.61 -48.86 5.00
N LEU A 74 -1.27 -49.06 3.73
CA LEU A 74 -1.24 -48.02 2.70
C LEU A 74 -2.53 -48.03 1.88
N SER A 75 -3.30 -46.94 1.98
CA SER A 75 -4.44 -46.70 1.09
C SER A 75 -4.02 -45.73 -0.02
N GLU A 76 -4.23 -46.12 -1.28
CA GLU A 76 -3.96 -45.28 -2.45
C GLU A 76 -4.66 -43.92 -2.35
N ALA A 77 -5.96 -43.93 -2.02
CA ALA A 77 -6.75 -42.70 -1.86
C ALA A 77 -6.19 -41.78 -0.76
N ARG A 78 -5.64 -42.36 0.33
CA ARG A 78 -5.01 -41.59 1.42
C ARG A 78 -3.68 -40.99 0.97
N VAL A 79 -2.85 -41.76 0.28
CA VAL A 79 -1.56 -41.31 -0.25
C VAL A 79 -1.75 -40.20 -1.26
N VAL A 80 -2.65 -40.36 -2.24
CA VAL A 80 -2.96 -39.34 -3.25
C VAL A 80 -3.49 -38.06 -2.61
N ARG A 81 -4.43 -38.18 -1.67
CA ARG A 81 -4.95 -37.01 -0.92
C ARG A 81 -3.83 -36.30 -0.15
N THR A 82 -2.94 -37.06 0.49
CA THR A 82 -1.85 -36.47 1.26
C THR A 82 -0.82 -35.80 0.34
N LEU A 83 -0.53 -36.38 -0.83
CA LEU A 83 0.33 -35.73 -1.82
C LEU A 83 -0.31 -34.44 -2.36
N HIS A 84 -1.61 -34.46 -2.66
CA HIS A 84 -2.37 -33.28 -3.09
C HIS A 84 -2.36 -32.17 -2.02
N ASP A 85 -2.65 -32.52 -0.77
CA ASP A 85 -2.66 -31.59 0.37
C ASP A 85 -1.27 -30.94 0.62
N ASN A 86 -0.19 -31.58 0.16
CA ASN A 86 1.18 -31.09 0.23
C ASN A 86 1.70 -30.46 -1.08
N GLY A 87 0.85 -30.28 -2.11
CA GLY A 87 1.24 -29.70 -3.40
C GLY A 87 2.14 -30.59 -4.25
N LEU A 88 2.11 -31.91 -4.01
CA LEU A 88 2.92 -32.94 -4.68
C LEU A 88 2.13 -33.68 -5.77
N ASP A 89 1.30 -32.96 -6.52
CA ASP A 89 0.40 -33.55 -7.54
C ASP A 89 1.16 -34.32 -8.62
N SER A 90 2.31 -33.81 -9.04
CA SER A 90 3.18 -34.46 -10.03
C SER A 90 3.76 -35.80 -9.54
N VAL A 91 3.89 -35.99 -8.22
CA VAL A 91 4.42 -37.21 -7.61
C VAL A 91 3.35 -38.29 -7.45
N SER A 92 2.06 -37.94 -7.57
CA SER A 92 0.95 -38.87 -7.35
C SER A 92 0.97 -40.07 -8.29
N THR A 93 1.30 -39.86 -9.57
CA THR A 93 1.27 -40.92 -10.59
C THR A 93 2.36 -41.97 -10.32
N ILE A 94 3.60 -41.53 -10.10
CA ILE A 94 4.72 -42.43 -9.82
C ILE A 94 4.58 -43.14 -8.46
N ALA A 95 3.93 -42.50 -7.48
CA ALA A 95 3.62 -43.10 -6.19
C ALA A 95 2.64 -44.28 -6.32
N VAL A 96 1.61 -44.14 -7.17
CA VAL A 96 0.66 -45.22 -7.48
C VAL A 96 1.37 -46.38 -8.21
N ASP A 97 2.23 -46.08 -9.18
CA ASP A 97 3.01 -47.11 -9.90
C ASP A 97 3.95 -47.89 -8.97
N LEU A 98 4.61 -47.19 -8.03
CA LEU A 98 5.45 -47.82 -7.00
C LEU A 98 4.64 -48.72 -6.07
N MET A 99 3.45 -48.28 -5.66
CA MET A 99 2.53 -49.08 -4.84
C MET A 99 2.04 -50.34 -5.57
N ALA A 100 1.65 -50.20 -6.84
CA ALA A 100 1.22 -51.31 -7.66
C ALA A 100 2.33 -52.35 -7.88
N GLU A 101 3.57 -51.90 -8.12
CA GLU A 101 4.71 -52.81 -8.24
C GLU A 101 5.03 -53.48 -6.89
N ALA A 102 4.95 -52.75 -5.78
CA ALA A 102 5.15 -53.33 -4.45
C ALA A 102 4.11 -54.41 -4.10
N GLU A 103 2.84 -54.20 -4.43
CA GLU A 103 1.78 -55.20 -4.25
C GLU A 103 2.02 -56.44 -5.11
N ARG A 104 2.43 -56.25 -6.36
CA ARG A 104 2.76 -57.33 -7.29
C ARG A 104 3.93 -58.18 -6.77
N ILE A 105 4.92 -57.56 -6.13
CA ILE A 105 6.05 -58.26 -5.51
C ILE A 105 5.63 -58.93 -4.20
N GLY A 106 4.85 -58.24 -3.36
CA GLY A 106 4.33 -58.76 -2.10
C GLY A 106 3.44 -60.00 -2.27
N SER A 107 2.76 -60.12 -3.41
CA SER A 107 1.97 -61.28 -3.80
C SER A 107 2.79 -62.43 -4.45
N GLY A 108 4.12 -62.30 -4.49
CA GLY A 108 5.03 -63.34 -5.02
C GLY A 108 5.30 -63.24 -6.52
N GLY A 109 4.98 -62.12 -7.17
CA GLY A 109 5.31 -61.90 -8.58
C GLY A 109 6.80 -61.66 -8.83
N SER A 110 7.32 -62.18 -9.95
CA SER A 110 8.70 -61.95 -10.40
C SER A 110 8.96 -60.47 -10.67
N TYR A 111 10.10 -59.90 -10.30
CA TYR A 111 10.38 -58.47 -10.52
C TYR A 111 11.52 -58.21 -11.50
N ASN A 112 11.54 -56.99 -12.05
CA ASN A 112 12.64 -56.52 -12.88
C ASN A 112 13.43 -55.44 -12.10
N PRO A 113 14.66 -55.73 -11.65
CA PRO A 113 15.45 -54.79 -10.85
C PRO A 113 15.76 -53.49 -11.60
N ALA A 114 15.90 -53.53 -12.93
CA ALA A 114 16.13 -52.32 -13.73
C ALA A 114 14.92 -51.40 -13.73
N ARG A 115 13.70 -51.97 -13.78
CA ARG A 115 12.44 -51.22 -13.74
C ARG A 115 12.23 -50.55 -12.38
N ILE A 116 12.47 -51.27 -11.28
CA ILE A 116 12.34 -50.71 -9.93
C ILE A 116 13.31 -49.55 -9.73
N ARG A 117 14.58 -49.69 -10.16
CA ARG A 117 15.56 -48.58 -10.08
C ARG A 117 15.13 -47.37 -10.89
N ALA A 118 14.57 -47.57 -12.09
CA ALA A 118 14.06 -46.47 -12.90
C ALA A 118 12.91 -45.75 -12.19
N MET A 119 11.92 -46.48 -11.65
CA MET A 119 10.81 -45.89 -10.90
C MET A 119 11.26 -45.16 -9.63
N LEU A 120 12.22 -45.72 -8.88
CA LEU A 120 12.77 -45.08 -7.69
C LEU A 120 13.56 -43.81 -8.02
N SER A 121 14.33 -43.82 -9.12
CA SER A 121 15.06 -42.63 -9.60
C SER A 121 14.11 -41.54 -10.07
N GLU A 122 13.05 -41.91 -10.78
CA GLU A 122 12.01 -40.97 -11.23
C GLU A 122 11.24 -40.38 -10.05
N PHE A 123 10.90 -41.21 -9.06
CA PHE A 123 10.27 -40.78 -7.82
C PHE A 123 11.12 -39.77 -7.03
N ASP A 124 12.42 -40.04 -6.87
CA ASP A 124 13.35 -39.13 -6.18
C ASP A 124 13.52 -37.79 -6.95
N GLN A 125 13.61 -37.86 -8.28
CA GLN A 125 13.71 -36.68 -9.12
C GLN A 125 12.42 -35.83 -9.07
N GLN A 126 11.25 -36.45 -9.19
CA GLN A 126 9.96 -35.73 -9.17
C GLN A 126 9.65 -35.17 -7.78
N SER A 127 9.96 -35.88 -6.70
CA SER A 127 9.78 -35.37 -5.34
C SER A 127 10.70 -34.18 -5.05
N THR A 128 11.96 -34.24 -5.51
CA THR A 128 12.90 -33.11 -5.39
C THR A 128 12.43 -31.91 -6.21
N LEU A 129 12.00 -32.13 -7.47
CA LEU A 129 11.49 -31.04 -8.32
C LEU A 129 10.23 -30.40 -7.74
N ALA A 130 9.27 -31.20 -7.28
CA ALA A 130 8.05 -30.70 -6.67
C ALA A 130 8.32 -29.92 -5.38
N CYS A 131 9.29 -30.37 -4.57
CA CYS A 131 9.71 -29.62 -3.38
C CYS A 131 10.49 -28.34 -3.70
N VAL A 132 11.34 -28.34 -4.74
CA VAL A 132 12.04 -27.14 -5.19
C VAL A 132 11.07 -26.15 -5.84
N GLU A 133 10.09 -26.61 -6.60
CA GLU A 133 9.05 -25.78 -7.20
C GLU A 133 8.19 -25.12 -6.12
N THR A 134 7.74 -25.90 -5.13
CA THR A 134 7.02 -25.40 -3.95
C THR A 134 7.89 -24.41 -3.15
N GLY A 135 9.18 -24.70 -2.96
CA GLY A 135 10.13 -23.80 -2.30
C GLY A 135 10.40 -22.51 -3.10
N SER A 136 10.50 -22.60 -4.42
CA SER A 136 10.76 -21.47 -5.32
C SER A 136 9.54 -20.57 -5.50
N ALA A 137 8.33 -21.14 -5.46
CA ALA A 137 7.09 -20.37 -5.37
C ALA A 137 7.06 -19.55 -4.07
N ILE A 138 7.50 -20.14 -2.95
CA ILE A 138 7.63 -19.44 -1.66
C ILE A 138 8.72 -18.35 -1.74
N PHE A 139 9.87 -18.59 -2.36
CA PHE A 139 10.94 -17.59 -2.49
C PHE A 139 10.64 -16.48 -3.51
N GLN A 140 9.94 -16.77 -4.61
CA GLN A 140 9.43 -15.75 -5.53
C GLN A 140 8.33 -14.92 -4.86
N GLN A 141 7.48 -15.53 -4.03
CA GLN A 141 6.49 -14.82 -3.20
C GLN A 141 7.15 -13.92 -2.13
N ILE A 142 8.31 -14.32 -1.58
CA ILE A 142 9.10 -13.50 -0.66
C ILE A 142 9.87 -12.38 -1.38
N GLN A 143 10.39 -12.61 -2.60
CA GLN A 143 11.10 -11.58 -3.36
C GLN A 143 10.16 -10.56 -4.02
N GLN A 144 8.95 -10.96 -4.44
CA GLN A 144 7.90 -10.03 -4.84
C GLN A 144 7.34 -9.22 -3.65
N GLY A 145 7.57 -9.67 -2.41
CA GLY A 145 7.27 -8.92 -1.19
C GLY A 145 8.19 -7.72 -0.89
N ARG A 146 9.22 -7.47 -1.72
CA ARG A 146 10.17 -6.35 -1.51
C ARG A 146 9.94 -5.13 -2.40
N THR A 147 8.99 -5.19 -3.34
CA THR A 147 8.48 -4.03 -4.08
C THR A 147 7.08 -3.70 -3.56
N GLY A 148 6.92 -2.49 -3.02
CA GLY A 148 5.79 -2.09 -2.20
C GLY A 148 4.41 -2.38 -2.78
N GLY A 149 3.58 -3.04 -1.98
CA GLY A 149 2.16 -3.24 -2.23
C GLY A 149 1.52 -3.81 -0.97
N PHE A 150 0.91 -2.94 -0.16
CA PHE A 150 0.34 -3.22 1.16
C PHE A 150 -0.91 -4.14 1.14
N LEU A 151 -1.13 -4.90 0.07
CA LEU A 151 -2.35 -5.68 -0.16
C LEU A 151 -2.07 -7.00 -0.87
N SER A 152 -1.50 -7.98 -0.18
CA SER A 152 -1.83 -9.41 -0.39
C SER A 152 -1.15 -10.25 0.69
N GLY A 153 -1.85 -11.24 1.24
CA GLY A 153 -1.20 -12.20 2.16
C GLY A 153 -2.04 -12.84 3.25
N SER A 154 -3.37 -12.74 3.21
CA SER A 154 -4.22 -13.83 3.70
C SER A 154 -5.05 -14.26 2.50
N GLY A 155 -4.88 -15.51 2.06
CA GLY A 155 -5.54 -16.05 0.87
C GLY A 155 -7.04 -15.79 0.92
N PHE A 156 -7.49 -14.80 0.16
CA PHE A 156 -8.89 -14.60 -0.11
C PHE A 156 -9.22 -15.64 -1.17
N ASN A 157 -9.76 -16.79 -0.74
CA ASN A 157 -10.24 -17.82 -1.64
C ASN A 157 -11.43 -17.25 -2.42
N TRP A 158 -11.14 -16.63 -3.56
CA TRP A 158 -12.14 -16.09 -4.48
C TRP A 158 -13.17 -17.16 -4.84
N SER A 159 -12.75 -18.42 -4.96
CA SER A 159 -13.63 -19.57 -5.16
C SER A 159 -14.65 -19.80 -4.04
N GLU A 160 -14.27 -19.62 -2.77
CA GLU A 160 -15.19 -19.79 -1.62
C GLU A 160 -16.13 -18.58 -1.47
N VAL A 161 -15.68 -17.39 -1.86
CA VAL A 161 -16.51 -16.18 -1.88
C VAL A 161 -17.50 -16.21 -3.02
N GLU A 162 -17.10 -16.72 -4.19
CA GLU A 162 -17.98 -16.91 -5.35
C GLU A 162 -19.04 -17.99 -5.06
N ARG A 163 -18.65 -19.11 -4.43
CA ARG A 163 -19.58 -20.15 -3.96
C ARG A 163 -20.60 -19.62 -2.95
N ARG A 164 -20.16 -18.82 -1.96
CA ARG A 164 -21.08 -18.19 -0.99
C ARG A 164 -21.93 -17.06 -1.59
N ALA A 165 -21.42 -16.37 -2.61
CA ALA A 165 -22.17 -15.33 -3.32
C ALA A 165 -23.27 -15.92 -4.21
N GLU A 166 -23.07 -17.13 -4.76
CA GLU A 166 -24.11 -17.89 -5.47
C GLU A 166 -25.17 -18.48 -4.53
N GLU A 167 -24.76 -19.01 -3.36
CA GLU A 167 -25.67 -19.62 -2.39
C GLU A 167 -26.55 -18.59 -1.65
N ASP A 168 -26.04 -17.37 -1.36
CA ASP A 168 -26.77 -16.31 -0.66
C ASP A 168 -26.75 -14.97 -1.43
N LYS A 169 -27.85 -14.66 -2.13
CA LYS A 169 -28.03 -13.38 -2.87
C LYS A 169 -27.82 -12.12 -2.01
N LEU A 170 -28.07 -12.22 -0.70
CA LEU A 170 -27.84 -11.13 0.27
C LEU A 170 -26.35 -10.92 0.56
N PHE A 171 -25.54 -11.98 0.53
CA PHE A 171 -24.10 -11.90 0.76
C PHE A 171 -23.38 -11.25 -0.44
N ALA A 172 -23.78 -11.61 -1.67
CA ALA A 172 -23.26 -10.99 -2.88
C ALA A 172 -23.52 -9.47 -2.92
N ALA A 173 -24.74 -9.04 -2.57
CA ALA A 173 -25.08 -7.62 -2.47
C ALA A 173 -24.25 -6.89 -1.39
N GLY A 174 -24.03 -7.53 -0.23
CA GLY A 174 -23.19 -6.98 0.84
C GLY A 174 -21.73 -6.82 0.44
N ALA A 175 -21.17 -7.80 -0.27
CA ALA A 175 -19.78 -7.76 -0.74
C ALA A 175 -19.55 -6.60 -1.72
N VAL A 176 -20.46 -6.36 -2.66
CA VAL A 176 -20.37 -5.24 -3.61
C VAL A 176 -20.40 -3.89 -2.89
N VAL A 177 -21.30 -3.71 -1.92
CA VAL A 177 -21.39 -2.47 -1.12
C VAL A 177 -20.11 -2.25 -0.31
N ALA A 178 -19.53 -3.31 0.27
CA ALA A 178 -18.28 -3.22 1.02
C ALA A 178 -17.13 -2.77 0.12
N VAL A 179 -16.99 -3.37 -1.07
CA VAL A 179 -15.95 -2.99 -2.05
C VAL A 179 -16.12 -1.53 -2.50
N MET A 180 -17.35 -1.10 -2.81
CA MET A 180 -17.62 0.29 -3.18
C MET A 180 -17.27 1.26 -2.04
N THR A 181 -17.59 0.91 -0.79
CA THR A 181 -17.31 1.75 0.37
C THR A 181 -15.81 1.89 0.60
N VAL A 182 -15.05 0.79 0.51
CA VAL A 182 -13.59 0.82 0.62
C VAL A 182 -12.98 1.67 -0.49
N PHE A 183 -13.46 1.53 -1.72
CA PHE A 183 -12.97 2.32 -2.84
C PHE A 183 -13.21 3.82 -2.66
N ILE A 184 -14.43 4.22 -2.26
CA ILE A 184 -14.75 5.63 -1.95
C ILE A 184 -13.89 6.16 -0.81
N ALA A 185 -13.70 5.37 0.25
CA ALA A 185 -12.87 5.74 1.39
C ALA A 185 -11.41 5.96 0.98
N VAL A 186 -10.85 5.09 0.11
CA VAL A 186 -9.49 5.24 -0.43
C VAL A 186 -9.36 6.52 -1.25
N LEU A 187 -10.32 6.81 -2.14
CA LEU A 187 -10.32 8.05 -2.92
C LEU A 187 -10.39 9.29 -2.03
N MET A 188 -11.21 9.27 -0.98
CA MET A 188 -11.27 10.36 0.00
C MET A 188 -9.97 10.50 0.79
N LEU A 189 -9.31 9.40 1.16
CA LEU A 189 -8.01 9.40 1.82
C LEU A 189 -6.93 10.02 0.94
N ILE A 190 -6.93 9.71 -0.36
CA ILE A 190 -5.99 10.28 -1.33
C ILE A 190 -6.24 11.78 -1.50
N ASP A 191 -7.48 12.23 -1.72
CA ASP A 191 -7.79 13.67 -1.86
C ASP A 191 -7.46 14.44 -0.57
N THR A 192 -7.83 13.89 0.59
CA THR A 192 -7.54 14.51 1.89
C THR A 192 -6.04 14.56 2.14
N GLY A 193 -5.32 13.47 1.89
CA GLY A 193 -3.87 13.37 2.04
C GLY A 193 -3.13 14.33 1.12
N TYR A 194 -3.55 14.42 -0.15
CA TYR A 194 -3.02 15.37 -1.12
C TYR A 194 -3.24 16.82 -0.68
N ARG A 195 -4.46 17.16 -0.23
CA ARG A 195 -4.77 18.50 0.30
C ARG A 195 -3.94 18.83 1.54
N TRP A 196 -3.72 17.85 2.41
CA TRP A 196 -2.92 18.01 3.62
C TRP A 196 -1.44 18.22 3.28
N ALA A 197 -0.90 17.41 2.36
CA ALA A 197 0.45 17.54 1.85
C ALA A 197 0.67 18.91 1.18
N MET A 198 -0.28 19.37 0.35
CA MET A 198 -0.21 20.69 -0.26
C MET A 198 -0.32 21.81 0.78
N ALA A 199 -1.18 21.68 1.80
CA ALA A 199 -1.27 22.65 2.90
C ALA A 199 0.06 22.75 3.68
N LEU A 200 0.72 21.62 3.94
CA LEU A 200 2.03 21.58 4.57
C LEU A 200 3.15 22.14 3.67
N LEU A 201 3.15 21.78 2.39
CA LEU A 201 4.14 22.22 1.41
C LEU A 201 4.10 23.74 1.21
N TYR A 202 2.90 24.33 1.12
CA TYR A 202 2.77 25.77 0.88
C TYR A 202 2.75 26.62 2.15
N ASN A 203 2.50 26.04 3.33
CA ASN A 203 2.51 26.69 4.65
C ASN A 203 1.97 28.14 4.59
N ARG A 204 0.76 28.30 4.05
CA ARG A 204 0.12 29.61 3.91
C ARG A 204 -0.50 30.01 5.24
N LYS A 205 -0.17 31.22 5.68
CA LYS A 205 -0.75 31.82 6.88
C LYS A 205 -1.47 33.10 6.51
N ALA A 206 -2.69 33.27 7.02
CA ALA A 206 -3.32 34.57 7.07
C ALA A 206 -2.53 35.44 8.05
N CYS A 207 -2.30 36.67 7.65
CA CYS A 207 -1.58 37.68 8.39
C CYS A 207 -2.13 39.04 7.97
N ARG A 208 -1.71 40.10 8.65
CA ARG A 208 -2.03 41.48 8.25
C ARG A 208 -0.77 42.29 8.47
N ILE A 209 0.08 42.31 7.46
CA ILE A 209 1.39 42.96 7.55
C ILE A 209 1.36 44.23 6.69
N PRO A 210 1.61 45.42 7.25
CA PRO A 210 1.73 46.63 6.45
C PRO A 210 2.93 46.51 5.52
N ALA A 211 2.71 46.80 4.23
CA ALA A 211 3.72 46.62 3.21
C ALA A 211 3.59 47.68 2.11
N CYS A 212 4.70 48.00 1.48
CA CYS A 212 4.76 48.94 0.37
C CYS A 212 5.11 48.18 -0.91
N LEU A 213 4.26 48.29 -1.93
CA LEU A 213 4.53 47.75 -3.25
C LEU A 213 5.23 48.80 -4.10
N HIS A 214 6.43 48.47 -4.58
CA HIS A 214 7.21 49.27 -5.50
C HIS A 214 7.08 48.70 -6.91
N VAL A 215 6.59 49.52 -7.84
CA VAL A 215 6.44 49.20 -9.26
C VAL A 215 7.11 50.31 -10.06
N GLY A 216 8.28 50.04 -10.62
CA GLY A 216 9.10 51.08 -11.26
C GLY A 216 9.49 52.17 -10.25
N SER A 217 9.03 53.40 -10.50
CA SER A 217 9.24 54.56 -9.61
C SER A 217 8.09 54.85 -8.64
N ARG A 218 7.00 54.06 -8.71
CA ARG A 218 5.80 54.28 -7.90
C ARG A 218 5.82 53.42 -6.64
N ARG A 219 5.42 54.02 -5.52
CA ARG A 219 5.21 53.36 -4.23
C ARG A 219 3.72 53.33 -3.92
N ILE A 220 3.20 52.16 -3.58
CA ILE A 220 1.78 51.92 -3.30
C ILE A 220 1.68 51.25 -1.94
N ASP A 221 1.06 51.92 -0.98
CA ASP A 221 0.89 51.36 0.36
C ASP A 221 -0.27 50.36 0.39
N GLY A 222 -0.08 49.28 1.14
CA GLY A 222 -1.05 48.20 1.24
C GLY A 222 -0.79 47.25 2.38
N LEU A 223 -1.49 46.13 2.35
CA LEU A 223 -1.45 45.09 3.37
C LEU A 223 -1.17 43.74 2.73
N VAL A 224 -0.24 42.97 3.29
CA VAL A 224 -0.10 41.55 2.99
C VAL A 224 -1.05 40.76 3.87
N LEU A 225 -2.11 40.23 3.25
CA LEU A 225 -3.19 39.49 3.92
C LEU A 225 -2.88 37.99 4.06
N THR A 226 -2.03 37.47 3.19
CA THR A 226 -1.64 36.07 3.23
C THR A 226 -0.18 35.96 2.84
N LEU A 227 0.59 35.22 3.65
CA LEU A 227 1.99 34.93 3.38
C LEU A 227 2.21 33.41 3.31
N GLY A 228 2.70 32.94 2.17
CA GLY A 228 3.22 31.58 2.00
C GLY A 228 4.71 31.60 1.66
N LYS A 229 5.33 30.43 1.55
CA LYS A 229 6.74 30.33 1.14
C LYS A 229 7.00 30.85 -0.28
N GLY A 230 6.07 30.59 -1.20
CA GLY A 230 6.25 30.87 -2.62
C GLY A 230 5.60 32.18 -3.11
N GLY A 231 4.87 32.88 -2.25
CA GLY A 231 4.15 34.09 -2.64
C GLY A 231 3.31 34.66 -1.52
N CYS A 232 2.71 35.80 -1.80
CA CYS A 232 1.84 36.50 -0.88
C CYS A 232 0.62 37.08 -1.61
N ARG A 233 -0.36 37.51 -0.83
CA ARG A 233 -1.52 38.24 -1.31
C ARG A 233 -1.47 39.65 -0.77
N PHE A 234 -1.51 40.62 -1.66
CA PHE A 234 -1.44 42.04 -1.34
C PHE A 234 -2.79 42.70 -1.59
N HIS A 235 -3.21 43.55 -0.65
CA HIS A 235 -4.40 44.38 -0.72
C HIS A 235 -3.96 45.85 -0.75
N PRO A 236 -4.16 46.59 -1.84
CA PRO A 236 -3.80 48.00 -1.91
C PRO A 236 -4.75 48.83 -1.03
N LEU A 237 -4.21 49.76 -0.24
CA LEU A 237 -5.04 50.72 0.51
C LEU A 237 -5.61 51.82 -0.40
N ASN A 238 -4.87 52.16 -1.46
CA ASN A 238 -5.31 53.11 -2.49
C ASN A 238 -5.52 52.37 -3.83
N VAL A 239 -6.78 52.06 -4.12
CA VAL A 239 -7.18 51.32 -5.34
C VAL A 239 -6.86 52.12 -6.61
N VAL A 240 -7.05 53.45 -6.59
CA VAL A 240 -6.80 54.31 -7.75
C VAL A 240 -5.32 54.30 -8.15
N ALA A 241 -4.43 54.46 -7.17
CA ALA A 241 -2.99 54.40 -7.40
C ALA A 241 -2.53 53.00 -7.89
N PHE A 242 -3.22 51.95 -7.44
CA PHE A 242 -2.96 50.58 -7.88
C PHE A 242 -3.40 50.34 -9.34
N ASP A 243 -4.59 50.82 -9.72
CA ASP A 243 -5.11 50.70 -11.08
C ASP A 243 -4.25 51.43 -12.11
N GLU A 244 -3.68 52.57 -11.75
CA GLU A 244 -2.75 53.30 -12.62
C GLU A 244 -1.42 52.55 -12.84
N ALA A 245 -0.96 51.76 -11.86
CA ALA A 245 0.29 50.99 -11.92
C ALA A 245 0.11 49.57 -12.50
N LEU A 246 -1.13 49.19 -12.80
CA LEU A 246 -1.54 47.84 -13.18
C LEU A 246 -0.98 47.43 -14.56
N SER A 247 -0.76 48.41 -15.44
CA SER A 247 -0.10 48.24 -16.74
C SER A 247 1.38 47.87 -16.59
N ASP A 248 2.10 48.58 -15.73
CA ASP A 248 3.51 48.34 -15.43
C ASP A 248 3.73 47.01 -14.69
N LEU A 249 2.79 46.62 -13.82
CA LEU A 249 2.80 45.36 -13.07
C LEU A 249 2.77 44.10 -13.94
N ARG A 250 2.17 44.16 -15.13
CA ARG A 250 2.06 43.00 -16.04
C ARG A 250 3.36 42.72 -16.80
N GLY A 251 4.24 43.72 -16.95
CA GLY A 251 5.48 43.62 -17.74
C GLY A 251 6.77 43.88 -16.97
N GLY A 252 6.70 44.47 -15.77
CA GLY A 252 7.86 44.93 -15.00
C GLY A 252 8.21 44.10 -13.77
N GLU A 253 9.41 44.35 -13.23
CA GLU A 253 9.80 43.86 -11.91
C GLU A 253 9.08 44.65 -10.81
N ALA A 254 8.42 43.94 -9.90
CA ALA A 254 7.80 44.53 -8.72
C ALA A 254 8.54 44.08 -7.46
N ARG A 255 8.55 44.93 -6.43
CA ARG A 255 9.14 44.61 -5.13
C ARG A 255 8.16 44.93 -4.02
N ILE A 256 7.97 44.00 -3.10
CA ILE A 256 7.20 44.25 -1.88
C ILE A 256 8.19 44.50 -0.76
N GLU A 257 8.09 45.66 -0.15
CA GLU A 257 8.87 46.07 1.01
C GLU A 257 8.02 45.91 2.27
N VAL A 258 8.52 45.11 3.21
CA VAL A 258 7.96 44.92 4.55
C VAL A 258 9.00 45.40 5.54
N GLU A 259 8.75 46.56 6.15
CA GLU A 259 9.77 47.29 6.93
C GLU A 259 11.09 47.40 6.17
N ASP A 260 12.18 46.81 6.69
CA ASP A 260 13.52 46.86 6.06
C ASP A 260 13.79 45.68 5.09
N THR A 261 12.79 44.85 4.80
CA THR A 261 12.94 43.67 3.94
C THR A 261 12.27 43.88 2.58
N ALA A 262 13.08 44.00 1.53
CA ALA A 262 12.61 44.04 0.15
C ALA A 262 12.57 42.65 -0.49
N LEU A 263 11.42 42.27 -1.04
CA LEU A 263 11.16 40.98 -1.70
C LEU A 263 10.79 41.18 -3.16
N SER A 264 11.59 40.63 -4.07
CA SER A 264 11.27 40.62 -5.51
C SER A 264 10.08 39.69 -5.79
N VAL A 265 9.08 40.23 -6.47
CA VAL A 265 7.83 39.56 -6.76
C VAL A 265 7.41 39.72 -8.22
N ARG A 266 6.69 38.71 -8.71
CA ARG A 266 5.96 38.77 -9.97
C ARG A 266 4.47 38.64 -9.74
N CYS A 267 3.69 39.47 -10.44
CA CYS A 267 2.24 39.38 -10.43
C CYS A 267 1.81 38.02 -11.02
N SER A 268 1.08 37.22 -10.24
CA SER A 268 0.56 35.92 -10.66
C SER A 268 -0.92 35.96 -11.03
N GLY A 269 -1.68 36.91 -10.49
CA GLY A 269 -3.11 37.05 -10.73
C GLY A 269 -3.66 38.26 -10.00
N ILE A 270 -4.58 38.97 -10.65
CA ILE A 270 -5.22 40.18 -10.13
C ILE A 270 -6.71 39.85 -9.97
N TYR A 271 -7.25 40.13 -8.79
CA TYR A 271 -8.66 39.96 -8.43
C TYR A 271 -9.21 41.30 -7.94
N ASP A 272 -10.53 41.40 -7.80
CA ASP A 272 -11.23 42.65 -7.50
C ASP A 272 -10.65 43.44 -6.32
N THR A 273 -10.30 42.76 -5.23
CA THR A 273 -9.78 43.42 -4.01
C THR A 273 -8.34 43.08 -3.68
N VAL A 274 -7.75 42.10 -4.36
CA VAL A 274 -6.44 41.54 -3.95
C VAL A 274 -5.63 41.13 -5.16
N THR A 275 -4.32 41.24 -5.04
CA THR A 275 -3.38 40.76 -6.05
C THR A 275 -2.49 39.68 -5.47
N ASP A 276 -2.42 38.55 -6.17
CA ASP A 276 -1.55 37.44 -5.82
C ASP A 276 -0.17 37.66 -6.44
N PHE A 277 0.85 37.71 -5.60
CA PHE A 277 2.24 37.85 -5.96
C PHE A 277 3.01 36.55 -5.70
N ARG A 278 3.90 36.19 -6.63
CA ARG A 278 4.83 35.08 -6.49
C ARG A 278 6.23 35.62 -6.21
N PHE A 279 6.91 35.09 -5.20
CA PHE A 279 8.29 35.46 -4.94
C PHE A 279 9.21 34.83 -5.99
N ASP A 280 10.18 35.59 -6.48
CA ASP A 280 11.19 35.05 -7.39
C ASP A 280 12.08 34.01 -6.72
N ARG A 281 12.41 34.26 -5.45
CA ARG A 281 13.09 33.30 -4.59
C ARG A 281 12.13 32.90 -3.46
N PRO A 282 11.81 31.61 -3.31
CA PRO A 282 10.97 31.15 -2.21
C PRO A 282 11.57 31.55 -0.86
N LEU A 283 10.72 32.00 0.06
CA LEU A 283 11.12 32.32 1.43
C LEU A 283 11.54 31.06 2.17
N THR A 284 12.60 31.17 2.97
CA THR A 284 12.92 30.17 3.98
C THR A 284 11.88 30.20 5.11
N LEU A 285 11.74 29.11 5.87
CA LEU A 285 10.82 29.10 7.03
C LEU A 285 11.22 30.14 8.09
N LYS A 286 12.52 30.45 8.20
CA LYS A 286 13.03 31.46 9.13
C LYS A 286 12.61 32.86 8.70
N GLN A 287 12.81 33.22 7.43
CA GLN A 287 12.37 34.51 6.88
C GLN A 287 10.85 34.66 6.94
N GLN A 288 10.09 33.61 6.62
CA GLN A 288 8.64 33.65 6.73
C GLN A 288 8.20 33.94 8.18
N ARG A 289 8.82 33.31 9.18
CA ARG A 289 8.51 33.59 10.59
C ARG A 289 8.83 35.03 10.97
N ALA A 290 10.00 35.55 10.58
CA ALA A 290 10.37 36.93 10.83
C ALA A 290 9.35 37.91 10.23
N LEU A 291 8.96 37.73 8.96
CA LEU A 291 7.94 38.58 8.32
C LEU A 291 6.58 38.50 9.05
N LEU A 292 6.20 37.34 9.56
CA LEU A 292 4.94 37.16 10.28
C LEU A 292 4.93 37.80 11.67
N GLU A 293 6.08 38.14 12.25
CA GLU A 293 6.16 38.88 13.52
C GLU A 293 5.67 40.32 13.36
N HIS A 294 5.72 40.89 12.15
CA HIS A 294 5.18 42.21 11.80
C HIS A 294 3.67 42.20 11.51
N SER A 295 2.99 41.08 11.73
CA SER A 295 1.55 40.97 11.52
C SER A 295 0.79 41.62 12.67
N THR A 296 -0.14 42.52 12.36
CA THR A 296 -1.00 43.17 13.36
C THR A 296 -2.06 42.21 13.94
N ILE A 297 -2.34 41.10 13.23
CA ILE A 297 -3.17 39.99 13.72
C ILE A 297 -2.32 38.77 14.05
N SER A 298 -2.81 37.92 14.96
CA SER A 298 -2.16 36.64 15.24
C SER A 298 -2.20 35.74 14.00
N PRO A 299 -1.06 35.33 13.42
CA PRO A 299 -1.06 34.56 12.18
C PRO A 299 -1.65 33.16 12.35
N TYR A 300 -2.56 32.76 11.45
CA TYR A 300 -3.18 31.44 11.48
C TYR A 300 -3.18 30.77 10.10
N TYR A 301 -3.23 29.44 10.08
CA TYR A 301 -3.19 28.68 8.83
C TYR A 301 -4.48 28.85 8.04
N ILE A 302 -4.35 29.13 6.74
CA ILE A 302 -5.49 29.19 5.82
C ILE A 302 -5.35 28.20 4.68
N ARG A 303 -6.50 27.71 4.20
CA ARG A 303 -6.58 26.86 3.00
C ARG A 303 -6.51 27.74 1.77
N LYS A 304 -5.98 27.20 0.67
CA LYS A 304 -6.04 27.83 -0.65
C LYS A 304 -7.51 27.85 -1.10
N SER A 305 -8.16 29.01 -1.06
CA SER A 305 -9.50 29.19 -1.60
C SER A 305 -9.45 29.20 -3.13
N ARG A 306 -10.45 28.58 -3.76
CA ARG A 306 -10.57 28.55 -5.23
C ARG A 306 -11.08 29.89 -5.78
N ASP A 307 -11.82 30.64 -4.97
CA ASP A 307 -12.55 31.85 -5.38
C ASP A 307 -11.78 33.15 -5.09
N GLY A 308 -10.45 33.11 -5.13
CA GLY A 308 -9.65 34.29 -4.78
C GLY A 308 -9.73 34.70 -3.29
N GLY A 309 -10.55 34.04 -2.47
CA GLY A 309 -10.57 34.19 -1.01
C GLY A 309 -11.21 35.47 -0.49
N THR A 310 -12.10 36.08 -1.29
CA THR A 310 -12.83 37.31 -0.99
C THR A 310 -13.44 37.32 0.42
N ALA A 311 -14.19 36.28 0.81
CA ALA A 311 -14.77 36.20 2.15
C ALA A 311 -13.73 36.24 3.30
N VAL A 312 -12.54 35.67 3.09
CA VAL A 312 -11.45 35.72 4.08
C VAL A 312 -10.80 37.10 4.07
N THR A 313 -10.56 37.67 2.89
CA THR A 313 -10.11 39.05 2.71
C THR A 313 -11.02 40.02 3.46
N ASP A 314 -12.33 39.95 3.23
CA ASP A 314 -13.31 40.85 3.85
C ASP A 314 -13.35 40.68 5.37
N SER A 315 -13.20 39.46 5.89
CA SER A 315 -13.13 39.22 7.33
C SER A 315 -11.86 39.78 7.98
N ILE A 316 -10.73 39.81 7.26
CA ILE A 316 -9.48 40.36 7.76
C ILE A 316 -9.52 41.88 7.66
N VAL A 317 -9.96 42.42 6.52
CA VAL A 317 -10.06 43.87 6.29
C VAL A 317 -11.11 44.50 7.19
N GLY A 318 -12.29 43.90 7.31
CA GLY A 318 -13.44 44.43 8.07
C GLY A 318 -13.27 44.52 9.58
N GLN A 319 -12.23 43.92 10.18
CA GLN A 319 -11.93 44.09 11.62
C GLN A 319 -11.34 45.47 12.00
N GLU A 320 -11.21 46.40 11.03
CA GLU A 320 -10.76 47.79 11.25
C GLU A 320 -11.90 48.82 11.38
N GLN A 321 -13.16 48.41 11.22
CA GLN A 321 -14.33 49.28 11.47
C GLN A 321 -14.96 48.97 12.82
#